data_AF-A0A0F7CP10-F1
#
_entry.id   AF-A0A0F7CP10-F1
#
_cell.length_a   1.000
_cell.length_b   1.000
_cell.length_c   1.000
_cell.angle_alpha   90.00
_cell.angle_beta   90.00
_cell.angle_gamma   90.00
#
_symmetry.space_group_name_H-M   'P 1'
#
loop_
_entity.id
_entity.type
_entity.pdbx_description
1 polymer ?
#
loop_
_entity_poly.entity_id
_entity_poly.type
_entity_poly.pdbx_seq_one_letter_code
_entity_poly.pdbx_strand_id
1 'polypeptide(L)'
;MDVPREVRIEQALTRGLPRLSKRVLLHLLAMHVSGFVLLASFLVLPPAWETQAYGVIDPPALVILAGIAMVVICHVTVQLPAALLGTLVHRRAAGRAYATTMAAAGVLAALLTWSFAGTWADWLDIVLRLALSLACYVALALVR
;
A
#
# COMPACT_ATOMS: atom_id res chain seq x y z
N MET A 1 -6.54 45.51 20.95
CA MET A 1 -7.54 44.57 21.50
C MET A 1 -7.09 43.16 21.16
N ASP A 2 -6.76 42.35 22.16
CA ASP A 2 -6.34 40.96 21.92
C ASP A 2 -7.53 40.10 21.51
N VAL A 3 -7.36 39.33 20.44
CA VAL A 3 -8.40 38.40 19.96
C VAL A 3 -8.57 37.28 20.99
N PRO A 4 -9.81 37.00 21.46
CA PRO A 4 -10.09 35.90 22.38
C PRO A 4 -9.52 34.58 21.87
N ARG A 5 -9.02 33.75 22.79
CA ARG A 5 -8.35 32.48 22.45
C ARG A 5 -9.27 31.54 21.66
N GLU A 6 -10.56 31.54 21.97
CA GLU A 6 -11.60 30.74 21.30
C GLU A 6 -11.74 31.10 19.82
N VAL A 7 -11.81 32.39 19.50
CA VAL A 7 -11.90 32.90 18.12
C VAL A 7 -10.66 32.53 17.30
N ARG A 8 -9.47 32.50 17.93
CA ARG A 8 -8.24 32.04 17.27
C ARG A 8 -8.26 30.54 16.96
N ILE A 9 -8.83 29.72 17.84
CA ILE A 9 -8.95 28.26 17.64
C ILE A 9 -9.94 27.97 16.52
N GLU A 10 -11.09 28.64 16.51
CA GLU A 10 -12.12 28.45 15.49
C GLU A 10 -11.63 28.88 14.09
N GLN A 11 -10.92 30.01 14.01
CA GLN A 11 -10.27 30.46 12.78
C GLN A 11 -9.15 29.51 12.31
N ALA A 12 -8.40 28.91 13.24
CA ALA A 12 -7.40 27.90 12.91
C ALA A 12 -8.03 26.61 12.39
N LEU A 13 -9.15 26.17 12.99
CA LEU A 13 -9.91 24.99 12.57
C LEU A 13 -10.52 25.19 11.18
N THR A 14 -11.21 26.30 10.94
CA THR A 14 -11.82 26.60 9.62
C THR A 14 -10.79 26.70 8.51
N ARG A 15 -9.59 27.24 8.78
CA ARG A 15 -8.48 27.26 7.80
C ARG A 15 -7.78 25.90 7.64
N GLY A 16 -7.78 25.06 8.68
CA GLY A 16 -7.11 23.76 8.72
C GLY A 16 -7.92 22.63 8.09
N LEU A 17 -9.24 22.61 8.28
CA LEU A 17 -10.17 21.57 7.81
C LEU A 17 -10.09 21.30 6.30
N PRO A 18 -10.05 22.31 5.40
CA PRO A 18 -9.97 22.06 3.96
C PRO A 18 -8.65 21.39 3.56
N ARG A 19 -7.55 21.74 4.25
CA ARG A 19 -6.21 21.18 3.99
C ARG A 19 -6.09 19.75 4.50
N LEU A 20 -6.72 19.45 5.65
CA LEU A 20 -6.83 18.10 6.19
C LEU A 20 -7.67 17.23 5.25
N SER A 21 -8.83 17.73 4.81
CA SER A 21 -9.71 17.05 3.85
C SER A 21 -8.97 16.71 2.54
N LYS A 22 -8.23 17.66 1.96
CA LYS A 22 -7.45 17.40 0.74
C LYS A 22 -6.35 16.35 0.93
N ARG A 23 -5.66 16.35 2.07
CA ARG A 23 -4.62 15.35 2.35
C ARG A 23 -5.21 13.95 2.52
N VAL A 24 -6.29 13.83 3.28
CA VAL A 24 -7.00 12.56 3.45
C VAL A 24 -7.46 12.04 2.10
N LEU A 25 -8.05 12.91 1.27
CA LEU A 25 -8.47 12.54 -0.09
C LEU A 25 -7.31 12.05 -0.95
N LEU A 26 -6.15 12.72 -0.90
CA LEU A 26 -4.95 12.29 -1.64
C LEU A 26 -4.45 10.92 -1.16
N HIS A 27 -4.43 10.67 0.15
CA HIS A 27 -4.03 9.37 0.69
C HIS A 27 -5.03 8.26 0.33
N LEU A 28 -6.33 8.56 0.34
CA LEU A 28 -7.37 7.62 -0.10
C LEU A 28 -7.24 7.31 -1.59
N LEU A 29 -7.03 8.32 -2.44
CA LEU A 29 -6.80 8.12 -3.86
C LEU A 29 -5.53 7.29 -4.10
N ALA A 30 -4.41 7.66 -3.46
CA ALA A 30 -3.16 6.92 -3.54
C ALA A 30 -3.33 5.47 -3.09
N MET A 31 -4.11 5.23 -2.04
CA MET A 31 -4.42 3.89 -1.53
C MET A 31 -5.17 3.04 -2.56
N HIS A 32 -6.22 3.57 -3.17
CA HIS A 32 -7.01 2.84 -4.16
C HIS A 32 -6.22 2.60 -5.45
N VAL A 33 -5.51 3.61 -5.95
CA VAL A 33 -4.73 3.48 -7.19
C VAL A 33 -3.58 2.50 -6.98
N SER A 34 -2.83 2.58 -5.88
CA SER A 34 -1.77 1.63 -5.59
C SER A 34 -2.29 0.21 -5.34
N GLY A 35 -3.44 0.05 -4.67
CA GLY A 35 -4.11 -1.24 -4.54
C GLY A 35 -4.54 -1.83 -5.88
N PHE A 36 -5.04 -1.00 -6.80
CA PHE A 36 -5.36 -1.41 -8.16
C PHE A 36 -4.11 -1.85 -8.94
N VAL A 37 -3.00 -1.12 -8.81
CA VAL A 37 -1.71 -1.53 -9.40
C VAL A 37 -1.24 -2.87 -8.85
N LEU A 38 -1.40 -3.11 -7.54
CA LEU A 38 -1.06 -4.39 -6.93
C LEU A 38 -1.94 -5.52 -7.50
N LEU A 39 -3.26 -5.32 -7.55
CA LEU A 39 -4.20 -6.28 -8.15
C LEU A 39 -3.83 -6.58 -9.61
N ALA A 40 -3.59 -5.53 -10.41
CA ALA A 40 -3.20 -5.68 -11.80
C ALA A 40 -1.91 -6.50 -11.95
N SER A 41 -0.94 -6.35 -11.04
CA SER A 41 0.28 -7.15 -11.08
C SER A 41 -0.02 -8.65 -10.93
N PHE A 42 -0.92 -9.03 -10.01
CA PHE A 42 -1.32 -10.44 -9.81
C PHE A 42 -2.16 -10.98 -10.96
N LEU A 43 -3.01 -10.16 -11.59
CA LEU A 43 -3.86 -10.60 -12.68
C LEU A 43 -3.13 -10.70 -14.03
N VAL A 44 -2.24 -9.75 -14.33
CA VAL A 44 -1.51 -9.70 -15.61
C VAL A 44 -0.31 -10.63 -15.61
N LEU A 45 0.38 -10.71 -14.48
CA LEU A 45 1.53 -11.58 -14.25
C LEU A 45 1.19 -12.51 -13.09
N PRO A 46 0.39 -13.57 -13.32
CA PRO A 46 0.01 -14.48 -12.26
C PRO A 46 1.26 -15.09 -11.61
N PRO A 47 1.29 -15.20 -10.27
CA PRO A 47 2.41 -15.82 -9.59
C PRO A 47 2.55 -17.28 -10.01
N ALA A 48 3.77 -17.81 -9.94
CA ALA A 48 4.09 -19.14 -10.47
C ALA A 48 3.20 -20.24 -9.89
N TRP A 49 2.84 -20.15 -8.60
CA TRP A 49 1.94 -21.11 -7.94
C TRP A 49 0.53 -21.12 -8.56
N GLU A 50 -0.02 -19.98 -8.99
CA GLU A 50 -1.33 -19.94 -9.67
C GLU A 50 -1.23 -20.65 -11.01
N THR A 51 -0.19 -20.36 -11.79
CA THR A 51 0.01 -20.98 -13.11
C THR A 51 0.21 -22.50 -13.03
N GLN A 52 0.85 -23.00 -11.97
CA GLN A 52 1.01 -24.44 -11.72
C GLN A 52 -0.30 -25.11 -11.27
N ALA A 53 -1.18 -24.37 -10.60
CA ALA A 53 -2.47 -24.86 -10.14
C ALA A 53 -3.53 -24.90 -11.25
N TYR A 54 -3.39 -24.04 -12.28
CA TYR A 54 -4.25 -24.04 -13.47
C TYR A 54 -4.15 -25.38 -14.21
N GLY A 55 -5.26 -26.12 -14.26
CA GLY A 55 -5.34 -27.45 -14.88
C GLY A 55 -5.20 -28.62 -13.91
N VAL A 56 -4.88 -28.35 -12.64
CA VAL A 56 -4.85 -29.36 -11.55
C VAL A 56 -6.02 -29.17 -10.59
N ILE A 57 -6.42 -27.91 -10.34
CA ILE A 57 -7.53 -27.56 -9.46
C ILE A 57 -8.79 -27.26 -10.29
N ASP A 58 -9.82 -28.08 -10.14
CA ASP A 58 -11.19 -27.76 -10.57
C ASP A 58 -12.03 -27.29 -9.37
N PRO A 59 -12.75 -26.16 -9.45
CA PRO A 59 -12.85 -25.24 -10.60
C PRO A 59 -11.78 -24.12 -10.62
N PRO A 60 -11.45 -23.57 -11.81
CA PRO A 60 -10.47 -22.48 -11.99
C PRO A 60 -10.84 -21.18 -11.26
N ALA A 61 -12.13 -20.99 -10.93
CA ALA A 61 -12.59 -19.88 -10.11
C ALA A 61 -11.95 -19.85 -8.71
N LEU A 62 -11.59 -21.01 -8.15
CA LEU A 62 -10.92 -21.08 -6.85
C LEU A 62 -9.49 -20.53 -6.92
N VAL A 63 -8.77 -20.76 -8.03
CA VAL A 63 -7.41 -20.22 -8.24
C VAL A 63 -7.47 -18.69 -8.31
N ILE A 64 -8.42 -18.14 -9.06
CA ILE A 64 -8.65 -16.69 -9.14
C ILE A 64 -9.02 -16.11 -7.77
N LEU A 65 -9.92 -16.76 -7.03
CA LEU A 65 -10.33 -16.31 -5.71
C LEU A 65 -9.16 -16.34 -4.71
N ALA A 66 -8.30 -17.35 -4.78
CA ALA A 66 -7.08 -17.43 -3.98
C ALA A 66 -6.10 -16.30 -4.31
N GLY A 67 -5.91 -15.98 -5.59
CA GLY A 67 -5.09 -14.85 -6.03
C GLY A 67 -5.62 -13.51 -5.51
N ILE A 68 -6.94 -13.28 -5.63
CA ILE A 68 -7.60 -12.08 -5.08
C ILE A 68 -7.43 -12.03 -3.55
N ALA A 69 -7.61 -13.15 -2.85
CA ALA A 69 -7.44 -13.21 -1.40
C ALA A 69 -5.99 -12.87 -1.01
N MET A 70 -5.00 -13.38 -1.73
CA MET A 70 -3.59 -13.06 -1.52
C MET A 70 -3.31 -11.56 -1.74
N VAL A 71 -3.88 -10.96 -2.80
CA VAL A 71 -3.78 -9.51 -3.04
C VAL A 71 -4.35 -8.72 -1.87
N VAL A 72 -5.54 -9.09 -1.37
CA VAL A 72 -6.18 -8.41 -0.23
C VAL A 72 -5.31 -8.52 1.02
N ILE A 73 -4.77 -9.71 1.31
CA ILE A 73 -3.85 -9.94 2.43
C ILE A 73 -2.62 -9.04 2.29
N CYS A 74 -1.93 -9.07 1.15
CA CYS A 74 -0.75 -8.23 0.89
C CYS A 74 -1.08 -6.74 1.00
N HIS A 75 -2.22 -6.31 0.45
CA HIS A 75 -2.65 -4.92 0.48
C HIS A 75 -2.84 -4.45 1.93
N VAL A 76 -3.65 -5.17 2.70
CA VAL A 76 -4.05 -4.77 4.06
C VAL A 76 -2.91 -4.93 5.06
N THR A 77 -2.18 -6.03 5.01
CA THR A 77 -1.19 -6.40 6.05
C THR A 77 0.21 -5.87 5.77
N VAL A 78 0.56 -5.60 4.51
CA VAL A 78 1.91 -5.17 4.12
C VAL A 78 1.88 -3.77 3.54
N GLN A 79 1.12 -3.57 2.46
CA GLN A 79 1.18 -2.35 1.66
C GLN A 79 0.70 -1.11 2.44
N LEU A 80 -0.49 -1.17 3.04
CA LEU A 80 -1.06 -0.06 3.81
C LEU A 80 -0.17 0.40 4.98
N PRO A 81 0.25 -0.49 5.91
CA PRO A 81 1.08 -0.07 7.03
C PRO A 81 2.44 0.45 6.58
N ALA A 82 3.07 -0.17 5.58
CA ALA A 82 4.35 0.30 5.05
C ALA A 82 4.24 1.69 4.40
N ALA A 83 3.23 1.90 3.57
CA ALA A 83 2.98 3.16 2.88
C ALA A 83 2.68 4.31 3.85
N LEU A 84 1.85 4.04 4.87
CA LEU A 84 1.56 5.00 5.92
C LEU A 84 2.81 5.31 6.74
N LEU A 85 3.57 4.30 7.16
CA LEU A 85 4.81 4.50 7.92
C LEU A 85 5.77 5.42 7.16
N GLY A 86 6.08 5.11 5.90
CA GLY A 86 7.05 5.89 5.14
C GLY A 86 6.58 7.32 4.87
N THR A 87 5.31 7.51 4.50
CA THR A 87 4.77 8.85 4.22
C THR A 87 4.51 9.69 5.47
N LEU A 88 4.21 9.07 6.62
CA LEU A 88 4.08 9.78 7.90
C LEU A 88 5.44 10.22 8.45
N VAL A 89 6.48 9.39 8.32
CA VAL A 89 7.84 9.69 8.78
C VAL A 89 8.54 10.70 7.85
N HIS A 90 8.37 10.58 6.53
CA HIS A 90 9.09 11.38 5.53
C HIS A 90 8.18 12.22 4.63
N ARG A 91 7.27 12.98 5.23
CA ARG A 91 6.25 13.83 4.57
C ARG A 91 6.74 14.82 3.49
N ARG A 92 8.05 15.10 3.42
CA ARG A 92 8.65 16.07 2.47
C ARG A 92 9.81 15.50 1.66
N ALA A 93 10.06 14.19 1.76
CA ALA A 93 11.21 13.57 1.10
C ALA A 93 10.77 12.26 0.46
N ALA A 94 10.20 12.33 -0.74
CA ALA A 94 9.62 11.18 -1.44
C ALA A 94 10.60 10.00 -1.58
N GLY A 95 11.88 10.25 -1.91
CA GLY A 95 12.88 9.19 -1.98
C GLY A 95 13.11 8.46 -0.64
N ARG A 96 13.17 9.21 0.47
CA ARG A 96 13.30 8.62 1.82
C ARG A 96 12.01 7.91 2.24
N ALA A 97 10.85 8.48 1.93
CA ALA A 97 9.55 7.86 2.18
C ALA A 97 9.43 6.52 1.45
N TYR A 98 9.83 6.47 0.18
CA TYR A 98 9.84 5.24 -0.60
C TYR A 98 10.83 4.20 -0.02
N ALA A 99 12.05 4.60 0.32
CA ALA A 99 13.03 3.70 0.91
C ALA A 99 12.54 3.08 2.24
N THR A 100 11.95 3.88 3.15
CA THR A 100 11.40 3.36 4.41
C THR A 100 10.16 2.50 4.19
N THR A 101 9.31 2.88 3.23
CA THR A 101 8.15 2.09 2.81
C THR A 101 8.60 0.72 2.28
N MET A 102 9.64 0.67 1.44
CA MET A 102 10.20 -0.57 0.90
C MET A 102 10.85 -1.43 1.98
N ALA A 103 11.61 -0.84 2.90
CA ALA A 103 12.21 -1.58 4.01
C ALA A 103 11.13 -2.21 4.90
N ALA A 104 10.10 -1.44 5.26
CA ALA A 104 8.98 -1.94 6.06
C ALA A 104 8.18 -3.03 5.32
N ALA A 105 7.88 -2.80 4.04
CA ALA A 105 7.19 -3.79 3.21
C ALA A 105 7.99 -5.08 3.06
N GLY A 106 9.32 -5.00 2.88
CA GLY A 106 10.19 -6.17 2.79
C GLY A 106 10.17 -7.02 4.07
N VAL A 107 10.20 -6.38 5.24
CA VAL A 107 10.11 -7.08 6.54
C VAL A 107 8.74 -7.70 6.74
N LEU A 108 7.67 -6.94 6.51
CA LEU A 108 6.29 -7.42 6.65
C LEU A 108 5.98 -8.55 5.65
N ALA A 109 6.46 -8.44 4.42
CA ALA A 109 6.36 -9.51 3.43
C ALA A 109 7.14 -10.75 3.87
N ALA A 110 8.34 -10.60 4.46
CA ALA A 110 9.10 -11.75 4.96
C ALA A 110 8.35 -12.49 6.08
N LEU A 111 7.76 -11.75 7.02
CA LEU A 111 6.93 -12.31 8.09
C LEU A 111 5.68 -13.01 7.53
N LEU A 112 5.04 -12.40 6.52
CA LEU A 112 3.88 -12.98 5.84
C LEU A 112 4.26 -14.29 5.15
N THR A 113 5.28 -14.28 4.30
CA THR A 113 5.77 -15.46 3.59
C THR A 113 6.15 -16.57 4.56
N TRP A 114 6.86 -16.25 5.64
CA TRP A 114 7.24 -17.24 6.66
C TRP A 114 6.02 -17.84 7.37
N SER A 115 5.00 -17.04 7.67
CA SER A 115 3.75 -17.51 8.30
C SER A 115 2.98 -18.50 7.44
N PHE A 116 3.14 -18.44 6.11
CA PHE A 116 2.55 -19.39 5.15
C PHE A 116 3.52 -20.48 4.70
N ALA A 117 4.65 -20.67 5.39
CA ALA A 117 5.71 -21.61 5.01
C ALA A 117 6.20 -21.41 3.56
N GLY A 118 6.14 -20.18 3.07
CA GLY A 118 6.59 -19.81 1.74
C GLY A 118 8.11 -19.76 1.61
N THR A 119 8.58 -19.69 0.38
CA THR A 119 9.99 -19.72 0.02
C THR A 119 10.58 -18.32 -0.13
N TRP A 120 11.90 -18.24 -0.28
CA TRP A 120 12.57 -17.00 -0.65
C TRP A 120 12.08 -16.43 -2.00
N ALA A 121 11.71 -17.31 -2.94
CA ALA A 121 11.18 -16.88 -4.24
C ALA A 121 9.80 -16.22 -4.09
N ASP A 122 8.93 -16.75 -3.22
CA ASP A 122 7.62 -16.16 -2.93
C ASP A 122 7.75 -14.79 -2.27
N TRP A 123 8.69 -14.66 -1.32
CA TRP A 123 9.01 -13.38 -0.70
C TRP A 123 9.47 -12.36 -1.74
N LEU A 124 10.40 -12.74 -2.62
CA LEU A 124 10.93 -11.84 -3.63
C LEU A 124 9.85 -11.40 -4.63
N ASP A 125 9.00 -12.33 -5.08
CA ASP A 125 7.87 -12.02 -5.97
C ASP A 125 6.91 -11.01 -5.33
N ILE A 126 6.52 -11.24 -4.07
CA ILE A 126 5.67 -10.31 -3.31
C ILE A 126 6.33 -8.93 -3.19
N VAL A 127 7.62 -8.87 -2.85
CA VAL A 127 8.36 -7.60 -2.71
C VAL A 127 8.45 -6.84 -4.02
N LEU A 128 8.66 -7.50 -5.17
CA LEU A 128 8.71 -6.84 -6.48
C LEU A 128 7.36 -6.22 -6.86
N ARG A 129 6.26 -6.92 -6.59
CA ARG A 129 4.89 -6.42 -6.82
C ARG A 129 4.57 -5.23 -5.93
N LEU A 130 4.94 -5.33 -4.65
CA LEU A 130 4.80 -4.26 -3.69
C LEU A 130 5.65 -3.04 -4.07
N ALA A 131 6.85 -3.22 -4.62
CA ALA A 131 7.72 -2.12 -5.01
C ALA A 131 7.03 -1.19 -6.01
N LEU A 132 6.45 -1.75 -7.08
CA LEU A 132 5.73 -0.98 -8.08
C LEU A 132 4.51 -0.26 -7.48
N SER A 133 3.72 -1.00 -6.71
CA SER A 133 2.52 -0.47 -6.06
C SER A 133 2.83 0.67 -5.06
N LEU A 134 3.88 0.52 -4.24
CA LEU A 134 4.30 1.49 -3.25
C LEU A 134 4.96 2.71 -3.87
N ALA A 135 5.68 2.55 -4.99
CA ALA A 135 6.19 3.68 -5.77
C ALA A 135 5.03 4.55 -6.27
N CYS A 136 3.95 3.92 -6.77
CA CYS A 136 2.73 4.61 -7.18
C CYS A 136 2.08 5.35 -6.00
N TYR A 137 1.95 4.71 -4.84
CA TYR A 137 1.42 5.35 -3.63
C TYR A 137 2.22 6.60 -3.25
N VAL A 138 3.55 6.47 -3.13
CA VAL A 138 4.42 7.57 -2.69
C VAL A 138 4.42 8.72 -3.70
N ALA A 139 4.40 8.41 -5.01
CA ALA A 139 4.29 9.40 -6.06
C ALA A 139 3.00 10.23 -5.89
N LEU A 140 1.85 9.57 -5.74
CA LEU A 140 0.56 10.26 -5.60
C LEU A 140 0.40 11.00 -4.26
N ALA A 141 0.96 10.44 -3.18
CA ALA A 141 0.81 11.01 -1.85
C ALA A 141 1.75 12.22 -1.62
N LEU A 142 2.95 12.21 -2.21
CA LEU A 142 4.02 13.15 -1.85
C LEU A 142 4.63 13.94 -3.01
N VAL A 143 4.54 13.48 -4.26
CA VAL A 143 5.06 14.25 -5.41
C VAL A 143 4.01 15.30 -5.78
N ARG A 144 4.44 16.56 -5.76
CA ARG A 144 3.63 17.74 -6.10
C ARG A 144 4.26 18.46 -7.27
#